data_AF-A0A838YLJ5-F1
#
_entry.id   AF-A0A838YLJ5-F1
#
_cell.length_a   1.000
_cell.length_b   1.000
_cell.length_c   1.000
_cell.angle_alpha   90.00
_cell.angle_beta   90.00
_cell.angle_gamma   90.00
#
_symmetry.space_group_name_H-M   'P 1'
#
loop_
_entity.id
_entity.type
_entity.pdbx_description
1 polymer ?
#
loop_
_entity_poly.entity_id
_entity_poly.type
_entity_poly.pdbx_seq_one_letter_code
_entity_poly.pdbx_strand_id
1 'polypeptide(L)'
;MEFRCIEDCSQCCIEREYYPSKKFGKIGVLILPEEKERIEKLGKLNELEIKIFPRIGISEEKNSAPTKILAYQLMGIEKNGNTCPFLDTNSGKKSPHGGFPCKIYKDRPLACMTYPLIENEPITLDTKCKFCKEHGTADQNLNSEIESLLRIKEKMNTNASFIWRFATGVGEQEDQQILESGWILED
;
A
#
# COMPACT_ATOMS: atom_id res chain seq x y z
N MET A 1 -5.26 -13.61 -24.00
CA MET A 1 -3.78 -13.60 -24.07
C MET A 1 -3.32 -14.03 -22.68
N GLU A 2 -2.46 -15.04 -22.52
CA GLU A 2 -1.90 -15.32 -21.18
C GLU A 2 -1.23 -14.04 -20.67
N PHE A 3 -1.42 -13.74 -19.39
CA PHE A 3 -0.77 -12.63 -18.71
C PHE A 3 0.76 -12.84 -18.76
N ARG A 4 1.39 -12.39 -19.85
CA ARG A 4 2.81 -12.61 -20.15
C ARG A 4 3.64 -11.36 -19.88
N CYS A 5 4.89 -11.63 -19.49
CA CYS A 5 5.85 -10.78 -18.82
C CYS A 5 6.08 -9.42 -19.49
N ILE A 6 6.03 -8.35 -18.70
CA ILE A 6 6.61 -7.05 -19.05
C ILE A 6 7.72 -6.73 -18.05
N GLU A 7 8.78 -6.03 -18.47
CA GLU A 7 9.81 -5.55 -17.55
C GLU A 7 9.20 -4.49 -16.60
N ASP A 8 9.63 -4.48 -15.33
CA ASP A 8 9.22 -3.48 -14.31
C ASP A 8 7.80 -3.57 -13.72
N CYS A 9 7.13 -4.73 -13.76
CA CYS A 9 5.79 -4.87 -13.15
C CYS A 9 5.74 -4.56 -11.62
N SER A 10 6.87 -4.56 -10.93
CA SER A 10 6.94 -4.19 -9.50
C SER A 10 7.15 -2.69 -9.27
N GLN A 11 7.18 -1.85 -10.31
CA GLN A 11 7.51 -0.43 -10.16
C GLN A 11 6.49 0.30 -9.27
N CYS A 12 5.19 0.01 -9.39
CA CYS A 12 4.16 0.58 -8.51
C CYS A 12 4.35 0.18 -7.03
N CYS A 13 4.98 -0.97 -6.77
CA CYS A 13 5.32 -1.43 -5.42
C CYS A 13 6.59 -0.75 -4.86
N ILE A 14 7.42 -0.19 -5.74
CA ILE A 14 8.68 0.50 -5.41
C ILE A 14 8.44 2.02 -5.33
N GLU A 15 7.66 2.59 -6.24
CA GLU A 15 7.40 4.02 -6.31
C GLU A 15 6.14 4.38 -5.53
N ARG A 16 6.31 4.52 -4.22
CA ARG A 16 5.22 4.98 -3.36
C ARG A 16 5.03 6.48 -3.44
N GLU A 17 3.77 6.89 -3.40
CA GLU A 17 3.37 8.29 -3.40
C GLU A 17 3.44 8.91 -2.00
N TYR A 18 3.38 10.23 -1.94
CA TYR A 18 3.28 11.01 -0.71
C TYR A 18 1.81 11.30 -0.34
N TYR A 19 1.50 11.36 0.96
CA TYR A 19 0.18 11.79 1.45
C TYR A 19 0.24 13.18 2.07
N PRO A 20 -0.81 14.00 1.93
CA PRO A 20 -1.16 14.68 0.67
C PRO A 20 0.01 15.46 0.04
N SER A 21 1.15 15.57 0.70
CA SER A 21 2.33 16.27 0.21
C SER A 21 3.60 15.62 0.75
N LYS A 22 4.76 16.04 0.25
CA LYS A 22 6.07 15.61 0.75
C LYS A 22 6.19 15.75 2.27
N LYS A 23 5.59 16.80 2.86
CA LYS A 23 5.61 17.10 4.29
C LYS A 23 5.19 15.94 5.19
N PHE A 24 4.20 15.14 4.80
CA PHE A 24 3.70 14.07 5.68
C PHE A 24 4.26 12.69 5.35
N GLY A 25 5.19 12.63 4.40
CA GLY A 25 5.89 11.43 4.02
C GLY A 25 5.09 10.51 3.10
N LYS A 26 5.74 9.41 2.74
CA LYS A 26 5.20 8.43 1.79
C LYS A 26 4.17 7.51 2.41
N ILE A 27 3.27 7.08 1.55
CA ILE A 27 2.21 6.12 1.81
C ILE A 27 2.77 4.71 1.68
N GLY A 28 2.65 3.93 2.75
CA GLY A 28 2.90 2.50 2.69
C GLY A 28 1.72 1.70 2.10
N VAL A 29 1.94 0.40 1.89
CA VAL A 29 0.87 -0.51 1.45
C VAL A 29 -0.20 -0.59 2.53
N LEU A 30 -1.47 -0.33 2.19
CA LEU A 30 -2.58 -0.40 3.14
C LEU A 30 -2.73 -1.81 3.70
N ILE A 31 -2.80 -1.91 5.03
CA ILE A 31 -3.03 -3.15 5.78
C ILE A 31 -4.27 -2.93 6.65
N LEU A 32 -5.28 -3.78 6.52
CA LEU A 32 -6.43 -3.72 7.42
C LEU A 32 -6.07 -4.25 8.82
N PRO A 33 -6.76 -3.82 9.89
CA PRO A 33 -6.47 -4.27 11.26
C PRO A 33 -6.42 -5.79 11.41
N GLU A 34 -7.32 -6.51 10.74
CA GLU A 34 -7.37 -7.99 10.72
C GLU A 34 -6.18 -8.63 10.00
N GLU A 35 -5.51 -7.91 9.10
CA GLU A 35 -4.34 -8.41 8.37
C GLU A 35 -3.03 -8.19 9.14
N LYS A 36 -2.99 -7.21 10.05
CA LYS A 36 -1.76 -6.73 10.70
C LYS A 36 -0.95 -7.86 11.34
N GLU A 37 -1.57 -8.66 12.22
CA GLU A 37 -0.88 -9.73 12.93
C GLU A 37 -0.36 -10.80 11.97
N ARG A 38 -1.11 -11.10 10.90
CA ARG A 38 -0.72 -12.05 9.87
C ARG A 38 0.51 -11.55 9.09
N ILE A 39 0.54 -10.27 8.71
CA ILE A 39 1.69 -9.67 8.02
C ILE A 39 2.92 -9.63 8.92
N GLU A 40 2.78 -9.34 10.20
CA GLU A 40 3.88 -9.41 11.18
C GLU A 40 4.46 -10.81 11.32
N LYS A 41 3.60 -11.84 11.36
CA LYS A 41 4.03 -13.25 11.34
C LYS A 41 4.79 -13.59 10.06
N LEU A 42 4.30 -13.14 8.89
CA LEU A 42 5.00 -13.35 7.62
C LEU A 42 6.37 -12.66 7.58
N GLY A 43 6.50 -11.46 8.16
CA GLY A 43 7.80 -10.78 8.31
C GLY A 43 8.79 -11.64 9.09
N LYS A 44 8.38 -12.15 10.26
CA LYS A 44 9.20 -13.03 11.09
C LYS A 44 9.59 -14.34 10.37
N LEU A 45 8.64 -14.99 9.71
CA LEU A 45 8.87 -16.25 8.97
C LEU A 45 9.85 -16.09 7.81
N ASN A 46 9.94 -14.89 7.23
CA ASN A 46 10.86 -14.58 6.14
C ASN A 46 12.16 -13.93 6.62
N GLU A 47 12.38 -13.83 7.94
CA GLU A 47 13.54 -13.17 8.56
C GLU A 47 13.68 -11.71 8.11
N LEU A 48 12.55 -11.02 7.95
CA LEU A 48 12.48 -9.63 7.50
C LEU A 48 12.11 -8.71 8.67
N GLU A 49 12.87 -7.62 8.84
CA GLU A 49 12.43 -6.50 9.65
C GLU A 49 11.41 -5.68 8.86
N ILE A 50 10.16 -5.66 9.32
CA ILE A 50 9.09 -4.88 8.71
C ILE A 50 8.67 -3.73 9.63
N LYS A 51 8.30 -2.61 9.02
CA LYS A 51 7.76 -1.44 9.73
C LYS A 51 6.31 -1.23 9.31
N ILE A 52 5.41 -1.29 10.30
CA ILE A 52 3.98 -1.03 10.09
C ILE A 52 3.59 0.17 10.94
N PHE A 53 3.13 1.23 10.29
CA PHE A 53 2.59 2.40 10.97
C PHE A 53 1.07 2.41 10.91
N PRO A 54 0.39 3.12 11.82
CA PRO A 54 -0.97 3.54 11.58
C PRO A 54 -1.05 4.33 10.26
N ARG A 55 -2.22 4.31 9.61
CA ARG A 55 -2.47 5.07 8.38
C ARG A 55 -3.68 5.98 8.55
N ILE A 56 -4.80 5.40 8.99
CA ILE A 56 -6.06 6.10 9.18
C ILE A 56 -6.61 5.73 10.56
N GLY A 57 -6.89 6.75 11.35
CA GLY A 57 -7.58 6.66 12.64
C GLY A 57 -8.88 7.43 12.60
N ILE A 58 -9.76 7.17 13.55
CA ILE A 58 -11.04 7.87 13.71
C ILE A 58 -11.30 8.20 15.18
N SER A 59 -12.06 9.26 15.42
CA SER A 59 -12.62 9.61 16.73
C SER A 59 -13.96 10.34 16.58
N GLU A 60 -14.73 10.40 17.66
CA GLU A 60 -15.94 11.24 17.75
C GLU A 60 -15.64 12.62 18.36
N GLU A 61 -14.48 12.80 18.96
CA GLU A 61 -14.03 14.07 19.55
C GLU A 61 -12.78 14.59 18.83
N LYS A 62 -12.76 15.90 18.55
CA LYS A 62 -11.67 16.58 17.84
C LYS A 62 -10.38 16.68 18.65
N ASN A 63 -10.51 16.80 19.97
CA ASN A 63 -9.40 17.17 20.86
C ASN A 63 -8.61 15.96 21.40
N SER A 64 -8.88 14.76 20.88
CA SER A 64 -8.21 13.53 21.27
C SER A 64 -7.42 12.94 20.11
N ALA A 65 -6.36 12.19 20.40
CA ALA A 65 -5.80 11.23 19.43
C ALA A 65 -6.91 10.28 18.92
N PRO A 66 -6.75 9.64 17.73
CA PRO A 66 -7.75 8.70 17.24
C PRO A 66 -8.01 7.58 18.25
N THR A 67 -9.29 7.28 18.49
CA THR A 67 -9.72 6.25 19.44
C THR A 67 -9.74 4.86 18.82
N LYS A 68 -9.84 4.79 17.49
CA LYS A 68 -9.76 3.54 16.72
C LYS A 68 -8.91 3.72 15.46
N ILE A 69 -8.14 2.71 15.12
CA ILE A 69 -7.38 2.65 13.86
C ILE A 69 -8.20 1.86 12.84
N LEU A 70 -8.49 2.47 11.68
CA LEU A 70 -9.17 1.82 10.56
C LEU A 70 -8.19 1.15 9.59
N ALA A 71 -6.99 1.69 9.46
CA ALA A 71 -5.98 1.14 8.58
C ALA A 71 -4.57 1.36 9.13
N TYR A 72 -3.71 0.41 8.80
CA TYR A 72 -2.27 0.49 8.94
C TYR A 72 -1.61 0.60 7.56
N GLN A 73 -0.31 0.84 7.55
CA GLN A 73 0.50 0.89 6.35
C GLN A 73 1.84 0.20 6.55
N LEU A 74 2.16 -0.74 5.65
CA LEU A 74 3.45 -1.41 5.58
C LEU A 74 4.45 -0.53 4.83
N MET A 75 5.49 -0.09 5.53
CA MET A 75 6.53 0.79 5.01
C MET A 75 7.64 0.02 4.30
N GLY A 76 8.48 0.76 3.59
CA GLY A 76 9.60 0.22 2.81
C GLY A 76 10.82 0.02 3.69
N ILE A 77 11.80 -0.71 3.17
CA ILE A 77 13.03 -1.01 3.91
C ILE A 77 13.99 0.17 3.97
N GLU A 78 14.11 0.95 2.90
CA GLU A 78 14.98 2.13 2.87
C GLU A 78 14.32 3.36 3.50
N LYS A 79 15.13 4.37 3.78
CA LYS A 79 14.67 5.66 4.34
C LYS A 79 13.65 6.37 3.46
N ASN A 80 13.75 6.19 2.14
CA ASN A 80 12.79 6.75 1.19
C ASN A 80 11.50 5.92 1.07
N GLY A 81 11.40 4.79 1.78
CA GLY A 81 10.20 3.98 1.87
C GLY A 81 9.81 3.26 0.58
N ASN A 82 10.68 3.24 -0.44
CA ASN A 82 10.33 2.76 -1.78
C ASN A 82 10.21 1.24 -1.83
N THR A 83 11.23 0.50 -1.40
CA THR A 83 11.24 -0.95 -1.63
C THR A 83 10.41 -1.68 -0.58
N CYS A 84 9.40 -2.41 -1.05
CA CYS A 84 8.63 -3.30 -0.18
C CYS A 84 9.53 -4.40 0.43
N PRO A 85 9.46 -4.65 1.75
CA PRO A 85 10.33 -5.61 2.44
C PRO A 85 10.20 -7.05 1.92
N PHE A 86 9.04 -7.40 1.34
CA PHE A 86 8.79 -8.74 0.82
C PHE A 86 9.27 -8.95 -0.62
N LEU A 87 9.78 -7.91 -1.30
CA LEU A 87 10.39 -8.07 -2.62
C LEU A 87 11.78 -8.67 -2.46
N ASP A 88 12.04 -9.74 -3.19
CA ASP A 88 13.36 -10.36 -3.26
C ASP A 88 14.23 -9.62 -4.28
N THR A 89 14.98 -8.64 -3.79
CA THR A 89 15.92 -7.84 -4.58
C THR A 89 17.30 -8.46 -4.72
N ASN A 90 17.60 -9.51 -3.95
CA ASN A 90 18.97 -10.00 -3.74
C ASN A 90 19.27 -11.30 -4.48
N SER A 91 18.26 -12.16 -4.74
CA SER A 91 18.51 -13.46 -5.36
C SER A 91 18.80 -13.42 -6.86
N GLY A 92 18.61 -12.26 -7.51
CA GLY A 92 18.66 -12.12 -8.96
C GLY A 92 17.49 -12.79 -9.69
N LYS A 93 16.57 -13.45 -8.97
CA LYS A 93 15.37 -14.06 -9.56
C LYS A 93 14.39 -12.99 -10.00
N LYS A 94 13.61 -13.31 -11.02
CA LYS A 94 12.50 -12.47 -11.50
C LYS A 94 11.19 -13.22 -11.31
N SER A 95 10.15 -12.45 -11.01
CA SER A 95 8.78 -12.94 -11.07
C SER A 95 8.38 -13.28 -12.52
N PRO A 96 7.28 -14.01 -12.72
CA PRO A 96 6.65 -14.16 -14.04
C PRO A 96 6.22 -12.83 -14.69
N HIS A 97 6.39 -11.70 -14.01
CA HIS A 97 6.07 -10.37 -14.50
C HIS A 97 7.32 -9.48 -14.58
N GLY A 98 8.52 -10.06 -14.70
CA GLY A 98 9.77 -9.32 -14.93
C GLY A 98 10.30 -8.48 -13.74
N GLY A 99 9.45 -8.17 -12.76
CA GLY A 99 9.82 -7.49 -11.51
C GLY A 99 10.40 -8.43 -10.45
N PHE A 100 10.77 -7.87 -9.29
CA PHE A 100 11.24 -8.66 -8.15
C PHE A 100 10.14 -9.58 -7.62
N PRO A 101 10.43 -10.86 -7.33
CA PRO A 101 9.43 -11.77 -6.79
C PRO A 101 9.02 -11.35 -5.37
N CYS A 102 7.72 -11.36 -5.10
CA CYS A 102 7.19 -11.14 -3.76
C CYS A 102 7.20 -12.46 -2.98
N LYS A 103 7.93 -12.51 -1.86
CA LYS A 103 8.04 -13.69 -0.99
C LYS A 103 6.71 -14.14 -0.40
N ILE A 104 5.73 -13.23 -0.31
CA ILE A 104 4.39 -13.49 0.22
C ILE A 104 3.31 -13.36 -0.85
N TYR A 105 3.62 -13.56 -2.13
CA TYR A 105 2.68 -13.25 -3.22
C TYR A 105 1.27 -13.85 -3.02
N LYS A 106 1.18 -15.10 -2.55
CA LYS A 106 -0.10 -15.78 -2.26
C LYS A 106 -0.83 -15.21 -1.04
N ASP A 107 -0.07 -14.69 -0.09
CA ASP A 107 -0.52 -14.16 1.19
C ASP A 107 -0.40 -12.63 1.24
N ARG A 108 -0.37 -11.96 0.08
CA ARG A 108 -0.17 -10.51 -0.01
C ARG A 108 -1.37 -9.77 0.63
N PRO A 109 -1.19 -8.52 1.10
CA PRO A 109 -2.31 -7.74 1.63
C PRO A 109 -3.42 -7.53 0.60
N LEU A 110 -4.66 -7.33 1.05
CA LEU A 110 -5.81 -7.04 0.16
C LEU A 110 -5.53 -5.86 -0.78
N ALA A 111 -4.82 -4.83 -0.29
CA ALA A 111 -4.44 -3.68 -1.12
C ALA A 111 -3.55 -4.09 -2.31
N CYS A 112 -2.67 -5.08 -2.12
CA CYS A 112 -1.87 -5.65 -3.20
C CYS A 112 -2.67 -6.64 -4.07
N MET A 113 -3.75 -7.23 -3.55
CA MET A 113 -4.65 -8.08 -4.33
C MET A 113 -5.61 -7.26 -5.21
N THR A 114 -5.85 -6.00 -4.86
CA THR A 114 -6.72 -5.10 -5.60
C THR A 114 -6.08 -4.59 -6.89
N TYR A 115 -4.74 -4.55 -6.94
CA TYR A 115 -4.02 -4.05 -8.10
C TYR A 115 -4.31 -4.91 -9.35
N PRO A 116 -4.59 -4.29 -10.52
CA PRO A 116 -4.38 -2.88 -10.86
C PRO A 116 -5.60 -1.97 -10.71
N LEU A 117 -6.64 -2.33 -9.96
CA LEU A 117 -7.82 -1.49 -9.82
C LEU A 117 -7.55 -0.26 -8.92
N ILE A 118 -8.09 0.88 -9.33
CA ILE A 118 -8.20 2.10 -8.53
C ILE A 118 -9.66 2.36 -8.19
N GLU A 119 -9.89 2.75 -6.94
CA GLU A 119 -11.18 3.26 -6.48
C GLU A 119 -11.51 4.61 -7.14
N ASN A 120 -12.36 4.57 -8.17
CA ASN A 120 -12.96 5.72 -8.84
C ASN A 120 -14.45 5.41 -9.12
N GLU A 121 -15.23 6.40 -9.54
CA GLU A 121 -16.58 6.18 -10.08
C GLU A 121 -16.62 6.53 -11.58
N PRO A 122 -16.60 5.52 -12.49
CA PRO A 122 -16.51 4.07 -12.26
C PRO A 122 -15.10 3.60 -11.85
N ILE A 123 -14.97 2.36 -11.33
CA ILE A 123 -13.67 1.74 -11.03
C ILE A 123 -12.82 1.72 -12.31
N THR A 124 -11.56 2.18 -12.20
CA THR A 124 -10.64 2.28 -13.34
C THR A 124 -9.37 1.46 -13.10
N LEU A 125 -8.60 1.19 -14.16
CA LEU A 125 -7.26 0.63 -14.04
C LEU A 125 -6.26 1.71 -13.64
N ASP A 126 -5.27 1.34 -12.83
CA ASP A 126 -4.16 2.21 -12.47
C ASP A 126 -3.37 2.58 -13.71
N THR A 127 -3.35 3.87 -14.04
CA THR A 127 -2.57 4.39 -15.17
C THR A 127 -1.07 4.17 -14.96
N LYS A 128 -0.59 3.92 -13.75
CA LYS A 128 0.81 3.55 -13.48
C LYS A 128 1.10 2.08 -13.78
N CYS A 129 0.08 1.25 -13.96
CA CYS A 129 0.25 -0.12 -14.38
C CYS A 129 0.73 -0.17 -15.83
N LYS A 130 2.04 -0.41 -15.99
CA LYS A 130 2.68 -0.57 -17.31
C LYS A 130 1.98 -1.63 -18.15
N PHE A 131 1.51 -2.72 -17.54
CA PHE A 131 0.74 -3.76 -18.24
C PHE A 131 -0.59 -3.22 -18.79
N CYS A 132 -1.34 -2.49 -17.97
CA CYS A 132 -2.62 -1.90 -18.40
C CYS A 132 -2.40 -0.82 -19.48
N LYS A 133 -1.31 -0.06 -19.39
CA LYS A 133 -0.89 0.91 -20.42
C LYS A 133 -0.56 0.24 -21.76
N GLU A 134 0.19 -0.86 -21.75
CA GLU A 134 0.67 -1.52 -22.97
C GLU A 134 -0.39 -2.40 -23.63
N HIS A 135 -1.29 -3.00 -22.85
CA HIS A 135 -2.27 -3.98 -23.35
C HIS A 135 -3.72 -3.48 -23.36
N GLY A 136 -3.98 -2.26 -22.87
CA GLY A 136 -5.25 -1.53 -23.00
C GLY A 136 -6.44 -2.10 -22.20
N THR A 137 -6.37 -3.38 -21.80
CA THR A 137 -7.40 -4.06 -21.00
C THR A 137 -6.74 -5.06 -20.04
N ALA A 138 -7.23 -5.09 -18.80
CA ALA A 138 -7.02 -6.22 -17.89
C ALA A 138 -8.28 -7.11 -17.83
N ASP A 139 -9.17 -6.98 -18.83
CA ASP A 139 -10.58 -7.41 -18.85
C ASP A 139 -10.84 -8.92 -18.74
N GLN A 140 -9.81 -9.76 -18.71
CA GLN A 140 -10.01 -11.20 -18.53
C GLN A 140 -9.92 -11.55 -17.05
N ASN A 141 -11.05 -11.39 -16.34
CA ASN A 141 -11.36 -11.94 -15.01
C ASN A 141 -10.70 -11.24 -13.79
N LEU A 142 -11.08 -9.99 -13.51
CA LEU A 142 -10.67 -9.21 -12.32
C LEU A 142 -11.57 -9.41 -11.09
N ASN A 143 -12.30 -10.53 -11.01
CA ASN A 143 -13.30 -10.73 -9.95
C ASN A 143 -12.69 -10.71 -8.55
N SER A 144 -11.49 -11.30 -8.39
CA SER A 144 -10.76 -11.30 -7.11
C SER A 144 -10.27 -9.91 -6.70
N GLU A 145 -9.82 -9.11 -7.66
CA GLU A 145 -9.34 -7.75 -7.47
C GLU A 145 -10.52 -6.85 -7.06
N ILE A 146 -11.67 -6.98 -7.74
CA ILE A 146 -12.91 -6.26 -7.41
C ILE A 146 -13.39 -6.66 -6.01
N GLU A 147 -13.44 -7.94 -5.69
CA GLU A 147 -13.83 -8.42 -4.36
C GLU A 147 -12.91 -7.85 -3.27
N SER A 148 -11.60 -7.83 -3.51
CA SER A 148 -10.61 -7.25 -2.59
C SER A 148 -10.83 -5.75 -2.40
N LEU A 149 -11.09 -5.01 -3.48
CA LEU A 149 -11.39 -3.58 -3.43
C LEU A 149 -12.66 -3.31 -2.62
N LEU A 150 -13.74 -4.05 -2.89
CA LEU A 150 -15.01 -3.90 -2.20
C LEU A 150 -14.87 -4.17 -0.70
N ARG A 151 -14.09 -5.18 -0.30
CA ARG A 151 -13.78 -5.44 1.11
C ARG A 151 -13.04 -4.28 1.76
N ILE A 152 -12.03 -3.72 1.10
CA ILE A 152 -11.33 -2.54 1.61
C ILE A 152 -12.32 -1.38 1.77
N LYS A 153 -13.13 -1.08 0.75
CA LYS A 153 -14.15 -0.02 0.80
C LYS A 153 -15.10 -0.18 1.97
N GLU A 154 -15.64 -1.38 2.16
CA GLU A 154 -16.55 -1.69 3.26
C GLU A 154 -15.92 -1.42 4.62
N LYS A 155 -14.65 -1.83 4.81
CA LYS A 155 -13.92 -1.68 6.07
C LYS A 155 -13.45 -0.25 6.33
N MET A 156 -13.19 0.50 5.27
CA MET A 156 -12.77 1.89 5.33
C MET A 156 -13.94 2.85 5.49
N ASN A 157 -15.16 2.42 5.18
CA ASN A 157 -16.37 3.23 5.38
C ASN A 157 -16.62 3.48 6.87
N THR A 158 -16.83 4.73 7.24
CA THR A 158 -17.00 5.16 8.62
C THR A 158 -17.92 6.37 8.69
N ASN A 159 -18.73 6.43 9.74
CA ASN A 159 -19.57 7.58 10.07
C ASN A 159 -18.97 8.45 11.19
N ALA A 160 -17.72 8.18 11.56
CA ALA A 160 -17.04 8.91 12.63
C ALA A 160 -16.89 10.40 12.27
N SER A 161 -17.04 11.25 13.27
CA SER A 161 -17.02 12.71 13.10
C SER A 161 -15.65 13.25 12.67
N PHE A 162 -14.56 12.58 13.05
CA PHE A 162 -13.19 13.02 12.78
C PHE A 162 -12.34 11.88 12.22
N ILE A 163 -11.66 12.15 11.10
CA ILE A 163 -10.71 11.23 10.47
C ILE A 163 -9.30 11.76 10.71
N TRP A 164 -8.40 10.87 11.08
CA TRP A 164 -7.01 11.16 11.37
C TRP A 164 -6.11 10.40 10.40
N ARG A 165 -5.06 11.04 9.96
CA ARG A 165 -4.07 10.48 9.04
C ARG A 165 -2.70 10.53 9.69
N PHE A 166 -1.92 9.48 9.48
CA PHE A 166 -0.60 9.39 10.12
C PHE A 166 0.50 9.85 9.17
N ALA A 167 1.21 10.92 9.53
CA ALA A 167 2.45 11.31 8.88
C ALA A 167 3.56 10.33 9.25
N THR A 168 4.22 9.77 8.24
CA THR A 168 5.15 8.66 8.40
C THR A 168 6.56 9.10 8.75
N GLY A 169 6.93 10.35 8.46
CA GLY A 169 8.33 10.80 8.51
C GLY A 169 9.25 10.06 7.53
N VAL A 170 8.69 9.33 6.55
CA VAL A 170 9.44 8.53 5.56
C VAL A 170 9.38 9.25 4.22
N GLY A 171 10.51 9.44 3.55
CA GLY A 171 10.56 10.20 2.30
C GLY A 171 11.97 10.30 1.73
N GLU A 172 12.09 10.88 0.54
CA GLU A 172 13.38 11.08 -0.12
C GLU A 172 14.35 11.89 0.76
N GLN A 173 15.65 11.71 0.53
CA GLN A 173 16.70 12.36 1.32
C GLN A 173 16.61 13.89 1.27
N GLU A 174 16.22 14.44 0.11
CA GLU A 174 16.06 15.88 -0.12
C GLU A 174 14.91 16.48 0.69
N ASP A 175 13.89 15.68 1.01
CA ASP A 175 12.68 16.12 1.69
C ASP A 175 12.81 16.03 3.23
N GLN A 176 13.89 15.44 3.76
CA GLN A 176 14.02 15.09 5.19
C GLN A 176 13.78 16.25 6.15
N GLN A 177 14.13 17.48 5.77
CA GLN A 177 13.96 18.66 6.62
C GLN A 177 12.50 19.11 6.77
N ILE A 178 11.63 18.71 5.86
CA ILE A 178 10.21 19.10 5.85
C ILE A 178 9.29 17.97 6.31
N LEU A 179 9.83 16.77 6.60
CA LEU A 179 9.04 15.61 7.01
C LEU A 179 8.52 15.78 8.44
N GLU A 180 7.22 15.59 8.61
CA GLU A 180 6.55 15.47 9.90
C GLU A 180 6.25 14.00 10.23
N SER A 181 5.99 13.72 11.51
CA SER A 181 5.49 12.42 11.94
C SER A 181 4.46 12.58 13.07
N GLY A 182 3.43 11.73 13.03
CA GLY A 182 2.35 11.71 14.02
C GLY A 182 0.97 11.80 13.39
N TRP A 183 -0.05 11.87 14.25
CA TRP A 183 -1.43 12.01 13.83
C TRP A 183 -1.75 13.43 13.40
N ILE A 184 -2.42 13.56 12.26
CA ILE A 184 -2.91 14.81 11.69
C ILE A 184 -4.40 14.64 11.49
N LEU A 185 -5.18 15.59 11.97
CA LEU A 185 -6.60 15.62 11.69
C LEU A 185 -6.81 15.95 10.21
N GLU A 186 -7.59 15.15 9.51
CA GLU A 186 -8.01 15.43 8.14
C GLU A 186 -9.07 16.54 8.18
N ASP A 187 -8.78 17.66 7.51
CA ASP A 187 -9.65 18.84 7.44
C ASP A 187 -10.86 18.62 6.51
#